data_AF-A0A059CAY0-F1
#
_entry.id   AF-A0A059CAY0-F1
#
_cell.length_a   1.000
_cell.length_b   1.000
_cell.length_c   1.000
_cell.angle_alpha   90.00
_cell.angle_beta   90.00
_cell.angle_gamma   90.00
#
_symmetry.space_group_name_H-M   'P 1'
#
loop_
_entity.id
_entity.type
_entity.pdbx_description
1 polymer ?
#
loop_
_entity_poly.entity_id
_entity_poly.type
_entity_poly.pdbx_seq_one_letter_code
_entity_poly.pdbx_strand_id
1 'polypeptide(L)'
;DIQMFDEATCQSVRARTSNLNEELGQVSIILSDKTGTLTCNQMEFRKCSIAGVSYGGDLNEVDLAASHRMNSDMVACSPNLKNLKIPDAHREYSIKGFNFRDDRLMDGRWTCNSNVYDITMFFRVMALCHTGIPIEDDQADKLKFEAESPEEVAFLITSQELGFQFCKRTQSVMVLKELDPDLGGIVKREYKLLNLLEFSSSRKRMSVIVSTEDGQIFLLCKGADSIIFERLADNGRSYQEATSLHLSCYAEDGFRTLAFAYRRVERADYEHWNSIFMKAKTTVGPERDELLESASEMIEKDMILLGVAAVEDKLQKG
;
A
#
# COMPACT_ATOMS: atom_id res chain seq x y z
N ASP A 1 -8.72 24.13 -31.39
CA ASP A 1 -7.33 24.53 -31.10
C ASP A 1 -6.50 23.26 -30.99
N ILE A 2 -5.32 23.23 -31.60
CA ILE A 2 -4.42 22.05 -31.60
C ILE A 2 -3.83 21.86 -30.19
N GLN A 3 -3.66 22.93 -29.42
CA GLN A 3 -3.14 22.86 -28.05
C GLN A 3 -4.15 22.25 -27.04
N MET A 4 -5.44 22.18 -27.41
CA MET A 4 -6.50 21.60 -26.58
C MET A 4 -6.96 20.23 -27.13
N PHE A 5 -6.05 19.50 -27.76
CA PHE A 5 -6.25 18.12 -28.20
C PHE A 5 -5.59 17.18 -27.19
N ASP A 6 -6.36 16.21 -26.68
CA ASP A 6 -5.84 15.14 -25.85
C ASP A 6 -5.47 13.93 -26.72
N GLU A 7 -4.17 13.66 -26.80
CA GLU A 7 -3.62 12.53 -27.54
C GLU A 7 -4.00 11.17 -26.94
N ALA A 8 -4.22 11.09 -25.62
CA ALA A 8 -4.50 9.83 -24.94
C ALA A 8 -5.91 9.31 -25.26
N THR A 9 -6.90 10.20 -25.29
CA THR A 9 -8.29 9.86 -25.63
C THR A 9 -8.63 10.09 -27.11
N CYS A 10 -7.72 10.69 -27.87
CA CYS A 10 -7.95 11.16 -29.24
C CYS A 10 -9.13 12.13 -29.35
N GLN A 11 -9.31 13.02 -28.36
CA GLN A 11 -10.43 13.96 -28.32
C GLN A 11 -9.95 15.41 -28.33
N SER A 12 -10.64 16.25 -29.11
CA SER A 12 -10.47 17.70 -29.08
C SER A 12 -11.54 18.36 -28.20
N VAL A 13 -11.22 19.51 -27.63
CA VAL A 13 -12.23 20.37 -26.98
C VAL A 13 -13.44 20.61 -27.90
N ARG A 14 -14.64 20.48 -27.34
CA ARG A 14 -15.91 20.70 -28.04
C ARG A 14 -16.80 21.63 -27.24
N ALA A 15 -17.05 22.83 -27.77
CA ALA A 15 -18.06 23.72 -27.23
C ALA A 15 -19.47 23.12 -27.48
N ARG A 16 -20.19 22.81 -26.41
CA ARG A 16 -21.60 22.38 -26.49
C ARG A 16 -22.56 23.57 -26.60
N THR A 17 -22.18 24.70 -26.01
CA THR A 17 -22.99 25.92 -25.97
C THR A 17 -22.10 27.12 -26.27
N SER A 18 -22.27 27.74 -27.44
CA SER A 18 -21.39 28.82 -27.91
C SER A 18 -21.81 30.22 -27.47
N ASN A 19 -22.98 30.38 -26.84
CA ASN A 19 -23.49 31.68 -26.38
C ASN A 19 -22.84 32.15 -25.07
N LEU A 20 -22.05 31.31 -24.39
CA LEU A 20 -21.36 31.63 -23.14
C LEU A 20 -19.86 31.90 -23.33
N ASN A 21 -19.39 32.02 -24.58
CA ASN A 21 -17.95 32.14 -24.87
C ASN A 21 -17.32 33.40 -24.22
N GLU A 22 -18.08 34.49 -24.12
CA GLU A 22 -17.61 35.73 -23.48
C GLU A 22 -17.56 35.63 -21.96
N GLU A 23 -18.42 34.79 -21.35
CA GLU A 23 -18.44 34.57 -19.90
C GLU A 23 -17.16 33.87 -19.42
N LEU A 24 -16.52 33.05 -20.26
CA LEU A 24 -15.25 32.38 -19.94
C LEU A 24 -14.14 33.39 -19.59
N GLY A 25 -14.17 34.60 -20.15
CA GLY A 25 -13.23 35.68 -19.81
C GLY A 25 -13.52 36.41 -18.50
N GLN A 26 -14.68 36.15 -17.88
CA GLN A 26 -15.16 36.79 -16.66
C GLN A 26 -15.17 35.84 -15.44
N VAL A 27 -14.73 34.59 -15.62
CA VAL A 27 -14.71 33.58 -14.55
C VAL A 27 -13.74 34.00 -13.45
N SER A 28 -14.26 34.15 -12.23
CA SER A 28 -13.47 34.45 -11.02
C SER A 28 -13.36 33.26 -10.06
N ILE A 29 -14.26 32.28 -10.17
CA ILE A 29 -14.34 31.12 -9.29
C ILE A 29 -14.45 29.86 -10.15
N ILE A 30 -13.58 28.89 -9.90
CA ILE A 30 -13.63 27.55 -10.51
C ILE A 30 -13.98 26.55 -9.41
N LEU A 31 -15.08 25.83 -9.61
CA LEU A 31 -15.43 24.69 -8.77
C LEU A 31 -14.95 23.43 -9.48
N SER A 32 -14.00 22.72 -8.88
CA SER A 32 -13.43 21.50 -9.45
C SER A 32 -13.87 20.28 -8.65
N ASP A 33 -14.26 19.22 -9.34
CA ASP A 33 -14.29 17.89 -8.72
C ASP A 33 -12.84 17.41 -8.49
N LYS A 34 -12.64 16.53 -7.49
CA LYS A 34 -11.34 15.93 -7.22
C LYS A 34 -11.11 14.73 -8.14
N THR A 35 -12.03 13.77 -8.11
CA THR A 35 -11.85 12.46 -8.74
C THR A 35 -12.12 12.56 -10.23
N GLY A 36 -11.17 12.13 -11.06
CA GLY A 36 -11.32 12.16 -12.52
C GLY A 36 -11.16 13.54 -13.16
N THR A 37 -11.03 14.61 -12.36
CA THR A 37 -10.68 15.97 -12.84
C THR A 37 -9.29 16.37 -12.37
N LEU A 38 -9.03 16.36 -11.05
CA LEU A 38 -7.70 16.65 -10.52
C LEU A 38 -6.81 15.40 -10.49
N THR A 39 -7.38 14.23 -10.19
CA THR A 39 -6.64 12.96 -10.10
C THR A 39 -6.96 12.01 -11.26
N CYS A 40 -5.97 11.22 -11.65
CA CYS A 40 -6.08 10.15 -12.65
C CYS A 40 -6.71 8.86 -12.07
N ASN A 41 -7.01 8.82 -10.77
CA ASN A 41 -7.44 7.62 -10.04
C ASN A 41 -6.45 6.44 -10.25
N GLN A 42 -5.15 6.77 -10.30
CA GLN A 42 -4.07 5.82 -10.43
C GLN A 42 -3.22 5.89 -9.16
N MET A 43 -3.28 4.82 -8.36
CA MET A 43 -2.52 4.71 -7.12
C MET A 43 -1.10 4.25 -7.43
N GLU A 44 -0.09 5.01 -7.01
CA GLU A 44 1.32 4.67 -7.17
C GLU A 44 2.00 4.56 -5.80
N PHE A 45 2.66 3.44 -5.53
CA PHE A 45 3.48 3.30 -4.33
C PHE A 45 4.73 4.17 -4.43
N ARG A 46 4.99 5.03 -3.44
CA ARG A 46 6.04 6.07 -3.51
C ARG A 46 7.10 5.99 -2.42
N LYS A 47 6.69 5.80 -1.18
CA LYS A 47 7.58 5.75 -0.03
C LYS A 47 7.09 4.70 0.96
N CYS A 48 7.96 4.24 1.83
CA CYS A 48 7.56 3.44 2.98
C CYS A 48 8.50 3.67 4.15
N SER A 49 8.06 3.35 5.35
CA SER A 49 8.91 3.29 6.54
C SER A 49 8.81 1.90 7.10
N ILE A 50 9.91 1.16 7.15
CA ILE A 50 9.95 -0.25 7.59
C ILE A 50 11.00 -0.36 8.69
N ALA A 51 10.62 -0.99 9.81
CA ALA A 51 11.48 -1.14 10.99
C ALA A 51 12.15 0.19 11.43
N GLY A 52 11.39 1.29 11.37
CA GLY A 52 11.84 2.62 11.75
C GLY A 52 12.74 3.35 10.74
N VAL A 53 12.95 2.79 9.55
CA VAL A 53 13.76 3.40 8.48
C VAL A 53 12.87 3.82 7.32
N SER A 54 12.97 5.08 6.87
CA SER A 54 12.27 5.59 5.69
C SER A 54 13.01 5.20 4.40
N TYR A 55 12.25 4.77 3.40
CA TYR A 55 12.70 4.36 2.07
C TYR A 55 11.86 5.02 0.97
N GLY A 56 12.50 5.20 -0.19
CA GLY A 56 11.99 5.98 -1.31
C GLY A 56 12.23 7.48 -1.11
N GLY A 57 12.27 8.25 -2.20
CA GLY A 57 12.58 9.67 -2.09
C GLY A 57 13.06 10.37 -3.36
N ASP A 58 12.56 10.00 -4.53
CA ASP A 58 12.69 10.88 -5.70
C ASP A 58 11.67 12.03 -5.59
N LEU A 59 12.09 13.22 -6.01
CA LEU A 59 11.31 14.47 -5.96
C LEU A 59 10.01 14.35 -6.76
N ASN A 60 8.89 14.84 -6.21
CA ASN A 60 7.63 14.98 -6.94
C ASN A 60 7.66 16.19 -7.90
N GLU A 61 6.78 16.23 -8.91
CA GLU A 61 6.58 17.44 -9.74
C GLU A 61 6.13 18.64 -8.89
N VAL A 62 5.38 18.37 -7.80
CA VAL A 62 5.00 19.37 -6.79
C VAL A 62 6.22 19.87 -6.02
N ASP A 63 7.14 18.98 -5.61
CA ASP A 63 8.36 19.35 -4.90
C ASP A 63 9.29 20.18 -5.80
N LEU A 64 9.40 19.81 -7.08
CA LEU A 64 10.12 20.57 -8.09
C LEU A 64 9.46 21.95 -8.27
N ALA A 65 8.14 22.03 -8.43
CA ALA A 65 7.42 23.29 -8.58
C ALA A 65 7.47 24.17 -7.32
N ALA A 66 7.47 23.59 -6.12
CA ALA A 66 7.61 24.30 -4.84
C ALA A 66 9.04 24.81 -4.64
N SER A 67 10.06 24.01 -4.99
CA SER A 67 11.47 24.40 -4.95
C SER A 67 11.80 25.54 -5.92
N HIS A 68 11.09 25.64 -7.04
CA HIS A 68 11.19 26.78 -7.96
C HIS A 68 10.55 28.07 -7.43
N ARG A 69 9.65 27.99 -6.43
CA ARG A 69 8.99 29.16 -5.82
C ARG A 69 9.66 29.64 -4.53
N MET A 70 10.35 28.76 -3.82
CA MET A 70 11.03 29.10 -2.56
C MET A 70 12.54 29.09 -2.74
N ASN A 71 13.14 30.29 -2.63
CA ASN A 71 14.59 30.46 -2.58
C ASN A 71 15.14 29.65 -1.39
N SER A 72 16.01 28.69 -1.68
CA SER A 72 16.77 27.80 -0.79
C SER A 72 16.88 28.25 0.68
N ASP A 73 16.05 27.72 1.58
CA ASP A 73 16.33 27.63 3.03
C ASP A 73 15.28 26.76 3.77
N MET A 74 15.17 25.47 3.43
CA MET A 74 14.60 24.44 4.33
C MET A 74 15.12 23.05 3.90
N VAL A 75 16.39 22.77 4.20
CA VAL A 75 16.96 21.42 4.06
C VAL A 75 17.34 20.92 5.45
N ALA A 76 16.35 20.43 6.19
CA ALA A 76 16.56 19.78 7.49
C ALA A 76 16.15 18.29 7.50
N CYS A 77 15.48 17.77 6.46
CA CYS A 77 15.00 16.37 6.43
C CYS A 77 15.70 15.47 5.40
N SER A 78 16.86 15.85 4.85
CA SER A 78 17.68 14.93 4.02
C SER A 78 19.15 15.34 3.95
N PRO A 79 20.11 14.57 4.50
CA PRO A 79 21.53 14.92 4.47
C PRO A 79 22.20 14.78 3.09
N ASN A 80 21.52 14.22 2.08
CA ASN A 80 22.14 13.80 0.80
C ASN A 80 21.84 14.70 -0.42
N LEU A 81 21.36 15.93 -0.23
CA LEU A 81 20.85 16.77 -1.32
C LEU A 81 21.93 17.37 -2.26
N LYS A 82 23.23 17.09 -2.08
CA LYS A 82 24.28 17.76 -2.87
C LYS A 82 24.80 17.01 -4.09
N ASN A 83 24.47 15.72 -4.30
CA ASN A 83 25.14 14.93 -5.34
C ASN A 83 24.30 13.84 -6.06
N LEU A 84 22.96 13.93 -6.14
CA LEU A 84 22.22 13.04 -7.04
C LEU A 84 22.07 13.66 -8.43
N LYS A 85 23.04 13.39 -9.30
CA LYS A 85 22.78 13.41 -10.74
C LYS A 85 21.79 12.29 -11.04
N ILE A 86 20.66 12.62 -11.64
CA ILE A 86 19.72 11.64 -12.21
C ILE A 86 20.54 10.78 -13.20
N PRO A 87 20.73 9.46 -12.98
CA PRO A 87 21.31 8.61 -13.99
C PRO A 87 20.30 8.50 -15.14
N ASP A 88 20.59 9.20 -16.23
CA ASP A 88 19.76 9.31 -17.45
C ASP A 88 19.70 8.00 -18.28
N ALA A 89 19.87 6.84 -17.63
CA ALA A 89 20.17 5.57 -18.31
C ALA A 89 19.10 4.47 -18.17
N HIS A 90 18.05 4.65 -17.35
CA HIS A 90 17.02 3.60 -17.14
C HIS A 90 15.59 4.12 -17.02
N ARG A 91 15.17 4.99 -17.95
CA ARG A 91 13.78 5.47 -18.09
C ARG A 91 12.86 4.47 -18.82
N GLU A 92 13.30 3.23 -19.00
CA GLU A 92 12.79 2.37 -20.08
C GLU A 92 11.60 1.45 -19.75
N TYR A 93 11.16 1.35 -18.49
CA TYR A 93 9.91 0.65 -18.15
C TYR A 93 9.22 1.30 -16.94
N SER A 94 8.32 2.26 -17.16
CA SER A 94 7.42 2.72 -16.09
C SER A 94 6.33 1.67 -15.89
N ILE A 95 6.38 0.95 -14.77
CA ILE A 95 5.36 -0.03 -14.41
C ILE A 95 4.17 0.76 -13.86
N LYS A 96 2.99 0.65 -14.50
CA LYS A 96 1.78 1.34 -14.02
C LYS A 96 1.47 0.91 -12.59
N GLY A 97 1.35 1.88 -11.69
CA GLY A 97 1.05 1.64 -10.27
C GLY A 97 2.28 1.46 -9.38
N PHE A 98 3.50 1.49 -9.95
CA PHE A 98 4.75 1.37 -9.21
C PHE A 98 5.70 2.51 -9.58
N ASN A 99 5.98 3.37 -8.62
CA ASN A 99 6.87 4.52 -8.77
C ASN A 99 7.73 4.68 -7.52
N PHE A 100 8.44 3.60 -7.20
CA PHE A 100 9.31 3.47 -6.05
C PHE A 100 10.67 2.96 -6.50
N ARG A 101 11.73 3.65 -6.05
CA ARG A 101 13.11 3.20 -6.20
C ARG A 101 13.87 3.55 -4.94
N ASP A 102 14.51 2.53 -4.37
CA ASP A 102 15.45 2.70 -3.27
C ASP A 102 16.49 1.60 -3.36
N ASP A 103 17.76 1.98 -3.50
CA ASP A 103 18.81 0.99 -3.67
C ASP A 103 18.95 0.05 -2.47
N ARG A 104 18.51 0.45 -1.27
CA ARG A 104 18.61 -0.39 -0.07
C ARG A 104 17.59 -1.52 -0.04
N LEU A 105 16.52 -1.42 -0.83
CA LEU A 105 15.45 -2.43 -0.87
C LEU A 105 15.38 -3.18 -2.21
N MET A 106 15.64 -2.51 -3.32
CA MET A 106 15.49 -3.11 -4.66
C MET A 106 16.52 -4.23 -4.92
N ASP A 107 16.22 -5.07 -5.91
CA ASP A 107 17.10 -6.14 -6.40
C ASP A 107 17.54 -7.14 -5.30
N GLY A 108 16.65 -7.42 -4.34
CA GLY A 108 16.92 -8.35 -3.25
C GLY A 108 17.91 -7.83 -2.19
N ARG A 109 18.38 -6.58 -2.30
CA ARG A 109 19.32 -5.98 -1.33
C ARG A 109 18.71 -5.78 0.06
N TRP A 110 17.38 -5.85 0.17
CA TRP A 110 16.69 -5.88 1.45
C TRP A 110 17.14 -7.03 2.37
N THR A 111 17.66 -8.13 1.80
CA THR A 111 18.21 -9.29 2.53
C THR A 111 19.49 -9.00 3.30
N CYS A 112 20.22 -7.93 2.97
CA CYS A 112 21.46 -7.55 3.64
C CYS A 112 21.26 -6.62 4.86
N ASN A 113 20.02 -6.22 5.16
CA ASN A 113 19.72 -5.30 6.27
C ASN A 113 19.79 -6.00 7.64
N SER A 114 19.97 -5.25 8.73
CA SER A 114 19.94 -5.83 10.08
C SER A 114 18.55 -6.36 10.48
N ASN A 115 17.49 -5.78 9.92
CA ASN A 115 16.10 -6.08 10.27
C ASN A 115 15.40 -6.95 9.20
N VAL A 116 16.12 -7.93 8.62
CA VAL A 116 15.61 -8.77 7.51
C VAL A 116 14.24 -9.37 7.82
N TYR A 117 14.05 -9.88 9.04
CA TYR A 117 12.81 -10.53 9.44
C TYR A 117 11.61 -9.56 9.39
N ASP A 118 11.75 -8.36 9.94
CA ASP A 118 10.67 -7.36 9.94
C ASP A 118 10.39 -6.85 8.52
N ILE A 119 11.42 -6.68 7.69
CA ILE A 119 11.26 -6.28 6.30
C ILE A 119 10.53 -7.38 5.49
N THR A 120 10.93 -8.64 5.68
CA THR A 120 10.27 -9.79 5.06
C THR A 120 8.81 -9.86 5.49
N MET A 121 8.53 -9.69 6.78
CA MET A 121 7.16 -9.70 7.30
C MET A 121 6.34 -8.52 6.78
N PHE A 122 6.91 -7.33 6.62
CA PHE A 122 6.24 -6.18 6.02
C PHE A 122 5.76 -6.48 4.60
N PHE A 123 6.64 -7.02 3.76
CA PHE A 123 6.27 -7.37 2.38
C PHE A 123 5.33 -8.59 2.31
N ARG A 124 5.44 -9.54 3.23
CA ARG A 124 4.45 -10.63 3.35
C ARG A 124 3.06 -10.12 3.72
N VAL A 125 2.93 -9.19 4.69
CA VAL A 125 1.63 -8.57 5.00
C VAL A 125 1.10 -7.84 3.77
N MET A 126 1.94 -7.08 3.06
CA MET A 126 1.56 -6.39 1.82
C MET A 126 1.06 -7.37 0.74
N ALA A 127 1.76 -8.49 0.55
CA ALA A 127 1.47 -9.49 -0.48
C ALA A 127 0.37 -10.51 -0.12
N LEU A 128 -0.07 -10.58 1.14
CA LEU A 128 -1.07 -11.56 1.60
C LEU A 128 -2.34 -10.91 2.17
N CYS A 129 -2.25 -9.70 2.74
CA CYS A 129 -3.39 -9.02 3.34
C CYS A 129 -4.16 -8.18 2.30
N HIS A 130 -4.86 -8.83 1.38
CA HIS A 130 -5.65 -8.17 0.32
C HIS A 130 -6.78 -9.09 -0.20
N THR A 131 -7.68 -8.56 -1.03
CA THR A 131 -8.71 -9.34 -1.77
C THR A 131 -8.36 -9.58 -3.23
N GLY A 132 -7.29 -8.96 -3.73
CA GLY A 132 -6.84 -9.11 -5.13
C GLY A 132 -6.62 -10.54 -5.65
N ILE A 133 -6.87 -10.70 -6.95
CA ILE A 133 -6.80 -11.95 -7.72
C ILE A 133 -5.73 -11.78 -8.82
N PRO A 134 -4.79 -12.72 -8.96
CA PRO A 134 -3.83 -12.70 -10.06
C PRO A 134 -4.51 -13.12 -11.35
N ILE A 135 -4.20 -12.39 -12.43
CA ILE A 135 -4.63 -12.69 -13.79
C ILE A 135 -3.40 -13.22 -14.51
N GLU A 136 -3.50 -14.48 -14.94
CA GLU A 136 -2.48 -15.10 -15.77
C GLU A 136 -2.43 -14.35 -17.12
N ASP A 137 -1.23 -13.92 -17.49
CA ASP A 137 -0.94 -13.36 -18.81
C ASP A 137 0.02 -14.33 -19.49
N ASP A 138 -0.43 -14.92 -20.61
CA ASP A 138 0.27 -16.00 -21.33
C ASP A 138 1.68 -15.59 -21.83
N GLN A 139 2.11 -14.34 -21.66
CA GLN A 139 3.35 -13.80 -22.21
C GLN A 139 4.32 -13.15 -21.20
N ALA A 140 4.05 -13.15 -19.89
CA ALA A 140 4.92 -12.47 -18.92
C ALA A 140 5.22 -13.29 -17.64
N ASP A 141 6.47 -13.22 -17.17
CA ASP A 141 6.89 -13.72 -15.83
C ASP A 141 6.27 -12.89 -14.68
N LYS A 142 5.69 -11.72 -15.02
CA LYS A 142 4.99 -10.82 -14.11
C LYS A 142 3.47 -10.98 -14.25
N LEU A 143 2.79 -11.09 -13.11
CA LEU A 143 1.35 -11.23 -13.05
C LEU A 143 0.68 -9.86 -13.03
N LYS A 144 -0.52 -9.79 -13.61
CA LYS A 144 -1.45 -8.67 -13.44
C LYS A 144 -2.40 -8.97 -12.28
N PHE A 145 -2.93 -7.93 -11.66
CA PHE A 145 -3.80 -8.06 -10.51
C PHE A 145 -5.08 -7.24 -10.69
N GLU A 146 -6.20 -7.85 -10.33
CA GLU A 146 -7.47 -7.15 -10.12
C GLU A 146 -7.84 -7.24 -8.64
N ALA A 147 -8.27 -6.12 -8.05
CA ALA A 147 -8.68 -6.04 -6.65
C ALA A 147 -9.84 -5.05 -6.47
N GLU A 148 -10.45 -5.06 -5.30
CA GLU A 148 -11.58 -4.18 -4.96
C GLU A 148 -11.18 -2.70 -4.86
N SER A 149 -9.90 -2.44 -4.56
CA SER A 149 -9.34 -1.09 -4.46
C SER A 149 -8.05 -0.96 -5.28
N PRO A 150 -7.83 0.18 -5.95
CA PRO A 150 -6.60 0.44 -6.71
C PRO A 150 -5.37 0.51 -5.81
N GLU A 151 -5.51 0.90 -4.53
CA GLU A 151 -4.41 0.84 -3.56
C GLU A 151 -3.91 -0.59 -3.34
N GLU A 152 -4.81 -1.60 -3.30
CA GLU A 152 -4.40 -3.00 -3.18
C GLU A 152 -3.63 -3.49 -4.41
N VAL A 153 -4.05 -3.07 -5.60
CA VAL A 153 -3.33 -3.38 -6.84
C VAL A 153 -1.91 -2.78 -6.79
N ALA A 154 -1.77 -1.52 -6.35
CA ALA A 154 -0.46 -0.89 -6.20
C ALA A 154 0.44 -1.65 -5.22
N PHE A 155 -0.10 -2.15 -4.11
CA PHE A 155 0.64 -2.99 -3.15
C PHE A 155 1.07 -4.33 -3.74
N LEU A 156 0.21 -5.01 -4.50
CA LEU A 156 0.56 -6.30 -5.13
C LEU A 156 1.63 -6.15 -6.21
N ILE A 157 1.56 -5.09 -7.00
CA ILE A 157 2.60 -4.76 -7.97
C ILE A 157 3.91 -4.47 -7.23
N THR A 158 3.86 -3.64 -6.19
CA THR A 158 5.02 -3.29 -5.37
C THR A 158 5.68 -4.51 -4.74
N SER A 159 4.88 -5.39 -4.13
CA SER A 159 5.41 -6.60 -3.50
C SER A 159 6.09 -7.49 -4.55
N GLN A 160 5.49 -7.64 -5.74
CA GLN A 160 6.09 -8.38 -6.85
C GLN A 160 7.44 -7.81 -7.28
N GLU A 161 7.57 -6.48 -7.42
CA GLU A 161 8.83 -5.83 -7.78
C GLU A 161 9.93 -5.99 -6.71
N LEU A 162 9.53 -6.16 -5.45
CA LEU A 162 10.45 -6.40 -4.33
C LEU A 162 10.75 -7.89 -4.10
N GLY A 163 10.27 -8.76 -4.99
CA GLY A 163 10.52 -10.19 -4.96
C GLY A 163 9.53 -10.99 -4.12
N PHE A 164 8.32 -10.47 -3.88
CA PHE A 164 7.19 -11.12 -3.20
C PHE A 164 5.99 -11.18 -4.14
N GLN A 165 6.00 -12.14 -5.05
CA GLN A 165 4.98 -12.31 -6.09
C GLN A 165 3.81 -13.16 -5.58
N PHE A 166 2.63 -12.56 -5.50
CA PHE A 166 1.40 -13.28 -5.18
C PHE A 166 0.92 -14.08 -6.41
N CYS A 167 0.91 -15.41 -6.32
CA CYS A 167 0.70 -16.28 -7.48
C CYS A 167 -0.71 -16.85 -7.60
N LYS A 168 -1.37 -17.14 -6.48
CA LYS A 168 -2.66 -17.84 -6.49
C LYS A 168 -3.48 -17.53 -5.26
N ARG A 169 -4.80 -17.39 -5.46
CA ARG A 169 -5.82 -17.30 -4.40
C ARG A 169 -6.91 -18.35 -4.62
N THR A 170 -7.26 -19.09 -3.59
CA THR A 170 -8.50 -19.87 -3.49
C THR A 170 -9.22 -19.49 -2.19
N GLN A 171 -10.37 -20.12 -1.90
CA GLN A 171 -11.09 -19.88 -0.65
C GLN A 171 -10.32 -20.30 0.61
N SER A 172 -9.31 -21.16 0.49
CA SER A 172 -8.58 -21.75 1.63
C SER A 172 -7.07 -21.73 1.47
N VAL A 173 -6.54 -21.35 0.31
CA VAL A 173 -5.11 -21.41 -0.01
C VAL A 173 -4.67 -20.15 -0.73
N MET A 174 -3.52 -19.63 -0.32
CA MET A 174 -2.80 -18.52 -0.91
C MET A 174 -1.38 -18.96 -1.22
N VAL A 175 -0.85 -18.59 -2.38
CA VAL A 175 0.50 -18.98 -2.80
C VAL A 175 1.34 -17.76 -3.05
N LEU A 176 2.47 -17.67 -2.36
CA LEU A 176 3.43 -16.58 -2.48
C LEU A 176 4.76 -17.14 -2.99
N LYS A 177 5.30 -16.55 -4.05
CA LYS A 177 6.67 -16.79 -4.51
C LYS A 177 7.54 -15.65 -3.98
N GLU A 178 8.47 -15.96 -3.08
CA GLU A 178 9.31 -14.96 -2.43
C GLU A 178 10.80 -15.32 -2.44
N LEU A 179 11.67 -14.32 -2.37
CA LEU A 179 13.11 -14.51 -2.16
C LEU A 179 13.35 -14.89 -0.70
N ASP A 180 13.89 -16.07 -0.46
CA ASP A 180 14.25 -16.55 0.88
C ASP A 180 15.66 -16.05 1.26
N PRO A 181 15.80 -15.25 2.33
CA PRO A 181 17.11 -14.74 2.75
C PRO A 181 18.07 -15.83 3.24
N ASP A 182 17.55 -16.95 3.79
CA ASP A 182 18.38 -18.03 4.32
C ASP A 182 18.89 -18.95 3.20
N LEU A 183 18.05 -19.20 2.18
CA LEU A 183 18.41 -20.04 1.03
C LEU A 183 19.06 -19.25 -0.12
N GLY A 184 18.94 -17.92 -0.12
CA GLY A 184 19.45 -17.05 -1.18
C GLY A 184 18.77 -17.25 -2.53
N GLY A 185 17.57 -17.85 -2.53
CA GLY A 185 16.86 -18.27 -3.73
C GLY A 185 15.36 -18.05 -3.64
N ILE A 186 14.69 -18.11 -4.78
CA ILE A 186 13.24 -17.93 -4.83
C ILE A 186 12.56 -19.23 -4.38
N VAL A 187 11.70 -19.12 -3.38
CA VAL A 187 10.89 -20.21 -2.85
C VAL A 187 9.41 -19.95 -3.07
N LYS A 188 8.64 -21.02 -3.19
CA LYS A 188 7.19 -20.97 -3.27
C LYS A 188 6.63 -21.45 -1.94
N ARG A 189 5.88 -20.59 -1.25
CA ARG A 189 5.23 -20.90 0.03
C ARG A 189 3.74 -20.97 -0.13
N GLU A 190 3.14 -22.01 0.45
CA GLU A 190 1.70 -22.15 0.55
C GLU A 190 1.21 -21.69 1.93
N TYR A 191 0.24 -20.78 1.93
CA TYR A 191 -0.43 -20.30 3.13
C TYR A 191 -1.88 -20.78 3.11
N LYS A 192 -2.30 -21.46 4.17
CA LYS A 192 -3.72 -21.80 4.36
C LYS A 192 -4.45 -20.57 4.89
N LEU A 193 -5.37 -20.04 4.09
CA LEU A 193 -6.26 -18.95 4.49
C LEU A 193 -7.29 -19.48 5.49
N LEU A 194 -7.21 -19.00 6.73
CA LEU A 194 -8.10 -19.40 7.81
C LEU A 194 -9.32 -18.49 7.87
N ASN A 195 -9.09 -17.17 7.96
CA ASN A 195 -10.15 -16.16 7.96
C ASN A 195 -9.68 -14.89 7.24
N LEU A 196 -10.64 -14.23 6.59
CA LEU A 196 -10.51 -12.88 6.04
C LEU A 196 -11.44 -11.97 6.84
N LEU A 197 -10.88 -10.93 7.44
CA LEU A 197 -11.62 -9.85 8.09
C LEU A 197 -11.61 -8.66 7.15
N GLU A 198 -12.64 -8.56 6.32
CA GLU A 198 -12.76 -7.56 5.25
C GLU A 198 -12.70 -6.13 5.76
N PHE A 199 -12.26 -5.23 4.87
CA PHE A 199 -12.28 -3.82 5.15
C PHE A 199 -13.72 -3.32 5.32
N SER A 200 -13.94 -2.49 6.33
CA SER A 200 -15.17 -1.69 6.45
C SER A 200 -14.82 -0.25 6.78
N SER A 201 -15.72 0.66 6.41
CA SER A 201 -15.60 2.08 6.73
C SER A 201 -15.64 2.37 8.24
N SER A 202 -16.30 1.50 9.03
CA SER A 202 -16.30 1.58 10.49
C SER A 202 -14.94 1.18 11.08
N ARG A 203 -14.33 0.10 10.58
CA ARG A 203 -13.10 -0.49 11.11
C ARG A 203 -11.84 0.18 10.63
N LYS A 204 -11.86 0.68 9.39
CA LYS A 204 -10.73 1.32 8.68
C LYS A 204 -9.45 0.48 8.67
N ARG A 205 -9.60 -0.85 8.67
CA ARG A 205 -8.53 -1.86 8.60
C ARG A 205 -9.05 -3.13 7.95
N MET A 206 -8.12 -3.93 7.44
CA MET A 206 -8.35 -5.29 6.92
C MET A 206 -7.34 -6.21 7.60
N SER A 207 -7.76 -7.44 7.88
CA SER A 207 -6.85 -8.48 8.38
C SER A 207 -7.06 -9.80 7.69
N VAL A 208 -5.98 -10.56 7.59
CA VAL A 208 -5.98 -11.94 7.10
C VAL A 208 -5.32 -12.82 8.14
N ILE A 209 -5.95 -13.95 8.46
CA ILE A 209 -5.37 -14.98 9.33
C ILE A 209 -4.94 -16.14 8.45
N VAL A 210 -3.65 -16.47 8.48
CA VAL A 210 -3.05 -17.53 7.68
C VAL A 210 -2.34 -18.55 8.56
N SER A 211 -2.33 -19.81 8.14
CA SER A 211 -1.43 -20.84 8.65
C SER A 211 -0.36 -21.14 7.62
N THR A 212 0.90 -21.18 8.07
CA THR A 212 2.04 -21.64 7.29
C THR A 212 2.10 -23.17 7.22
N GLU A 213 2.98 -23.71 6.37
CA GLU A 213 3.22 -25.15 6.20
C GLU A 213 3.72 -25.83 7.48
N ASP A 214 4.48 -25.12 8.32
CA ASP A 214 4.93 -25.58 9.63
C ASP A 214 3.86 -25.43 10.74
N GLY A 215 2.66 -24.97 10.37
CA GLY A 215 1.49 -24.92 11.26
C GLY A 215 1.47 -23.73 12.22
N GLN A 216 2.31 -22.72 12.00
CA GLN A 216 2.24 -21.44 12.70
C GLN A 216 1.10 -20.60 12.15
N ILE A 217 0.40 -19.90 13.05
CA ILE A 217 -0.72 -19.03 12.68
C ILE A 217 -0.30 -17.58 12.83
N PHE A 218 -0.54 -16.79 11.79
CA PHE A 218 -0.26 -15.36 11.76
C PHE A 218 -1.56 -14.59 11.49
N LEU A 219 -1.79 -13.57 12.31
CA LEU A 219 -2.67 -12.46 11.99
C LEU A 219 -1.84 -11.39 11.28
N LEU A 220 -2.22 -11.07 10.04
CA LEU A 220 -1.62 -10.02 9.22
C LEU A 220 -2.64 -8.90 9.10
N CYS A 221 -2.28 -7.66 9.43
CA CYS A 221 -3.20 -6.54 9.48
C CYS A 221 -2.65 -5.31 8.75
N LYS A 222 -3.50 -4.66 7.96
CA LYS A 222 -3.21 -3.36 7.35
C LYS A 222 -4.37 -2.39 7.60
N GLY A 223 -4.09 -1.13 7.89
CA GLY A 223 -5.14 -0.17 8.21
C GLY A 223 -4.63 1.25 8.40
N ALA A 224 -5.54 2.16 8.74
CA ALA A 224 -5.17 3.51 9.13
C ALA A 224 -4.19 3.49 10.32
N ASP A 225 -3.20 4.38 10.28
CA ASP A 225 -2.15 4.53 11.27
C ASP A 225 -2.67 4.61 12.71
N SER A 226 -3.59 5.53 12.98
CA SER A 226 -4.28 5.70 14.28
C SER A 226 -4.93 4.40 14.77
N ILE A 227 -5.61 3.69 13.88
CA ILE A 227 -6.33 2.45 14.19
C ILE A 227 -5.37 1.32 14.54
N ILE A 228 -4.27 1.19 13.79
CA ILE A 228 -3.27 0.17 14.05
C ILE A 228 -2.51 0.48 15.35
N PHE A 229 -2.15 1.75 15.59
CA PHE A 229 -1.38 2.18 16.76
C PHE A 229 -2.12 1.92 18.09
N GLU A 230 -3.44 1.99 18.11
CA GLU A 230 -4.25 1.64 19.29
C GLU A 230 -4.20 0.14 19.64
N ARG A 231 -3.85 -0.72 18.67
CA ARG A 231 -3.90 -2.19 18.78
C ARG A 231 -2.53 -2.85 18.91
N LEU A 232 -1.47 -2.06 19.05
CA LEU A 232 -0.12 -2.57 19.25
C LEU A 232 0.08 -3.04 20.70
N ALA A 233 0.78 -4.16 20.86
CA ALA A 233 1.30 -4.60 22.15
C ALA A 233 2.35 -3.61 22.67
N ASP A 234 2.58 -3.56 23.98
CA ASP A 234 3.61 -2.70 24.58
C ASP A 234 5.01 -2.96 24.00
N ASN A 235 5.36 -4.24 23.78
CA ASN A 235 6.60 -4.65 23.13
C ASN A 235 6.54 -4.60 21.58
N GLY A 236 5.38 -4.31 21.01
CA GLY A 236 5.15 -4.19 19.57
C GLY A 236 5.32 -2.77 19.01
N ARG A 237 5.71 -1.81 19.86
CA ARG A 237 5.78 -0.37 19.55
C ARG A 237 7.20 0.14 19.26
N SER A 238 8.20 -0.74 19.15
CA SER A 238 9.63 -0.39 19.00
C SER A 238 9.91 0.64 17.89
N TYR A 239 9.13 0.61 16.81
CA TYR A 239 9.31 1.50 15.66
C TYR A 239 8.30 2.66 15.61
N GLN A 240 7.40 2.78 16.59
CA GLN A 240 6.25 3.69 16.52
C GLN A 240 6.68 5.16 16.44
N GLU A 241 7.65 5.59 17.26
CA GLU A 241 8.12 6.99 17.28
C GLU A 241 8.74 7.40 15.93
N ALA A 242 9.74 6.64 15.46
CA ALA A 242 10.37 6.88 14.16
C ALA A 242 9.35 6.83 13.00
N THR A 243 8.43 5.88 13.04
CA THR A 243 7.37 5.74 12.01
C THR A 243 6.40 6.93 12.04
N SER A 244 6.11 7.47 13.22
CA SER A 244 5.21 8.63 13.38
C SER A 244 5.81 9.89 12.78
N LEU A 245 7.12 10.08 12.93
CA LEU A 245 7.85 11.18 12.27
C LEU A 245 7.76 11.07 10.74
N HIS A 246 7.97 9.87 10.19
CA HIS A 246 7.86 9.65 8.75
C HIS A 246 6.42 9.84 8.23
N LEU A 247 5.42 9.41 9.00
CA LEU A 247 4.00 9.62 8.66
C LEU A 247 3.66 11.10 8.51
N SER A 248 4.16 11.96 9.40
CA SER A 248 3.97 13.41 9.29
C SER A 248 4.54 13.95 7.98
N CYS A 249 5.76 13.58 7.61
CA CYS A 249 6.36 13.98 6.34
C CYS A 249 5.56 13.46 5.14
N TYR A 250 5.11 12.19 5.17
CA TYR A 250 4.34 11.62 4.06
C TYR A 250 2.97 12.29 3.89
N ALA A 251 2.34 12.71 4.99
CA ALA A 251 1.10 13.45 4.97
C ALA A 251 1.29 14.89 4.44
N GLU A 252 2.40 15.55 4.79
CA GLU A 252 2.78 16.85 4.23
C GLU A 252 3.01 16.79 2.72
N ASP A 253 3.60 15.69 2.23
CA ASP A 253 3.77 15.42 0.81
C ASP A 253 2.44 15.05 0.09
N GLY A 254 1.33 14.95 0.82
CA GLY A 254 0.01 14.62 0.27
C GLY A 254 -0.22 13.14 -0.03
N PHE A 255 0.62 12.25 0.48
CA PHE A 255 0.43 10.81 0.29
C PHE A 255 -0.63 10.22 1.20
N ARG A 256 -1.34 9.20 0.71
CA ARG A 256 -2.17 8.33 1.53
C ARG A 256 -1.28 7.33 2.24
N THR A 257 -1.38 7.27 3.56
CA THR A 257 -0.57 6.39 4.39
C THR A 257 -1.37 5.18 4.89
N LEU A 258 -0.71 4.03 5.01
CA LEU A 258 -1.30 2.81 5.58
C LEU A 258 -0.29 2.12 6.48
N ALA A 259 -0.68 1.76 7.70
CA ALA A 259 0.14 1.02 8.65
C ALA A 259 -0.02 -0.49 8.50
N PHE A 260 1.08 -1.21 8.72
CA PHE A 260 1.18 -2.66 8.60
C PHE A 260 1.66 -3.23 9.94
N ALA A 261 0.95 -4.24 10.43
CA ALA A 261 1.26 -4.92 11.66
C ALA A 261 0.97 -6.42 11.53
N TYR A 262 1.59 -7.20 12.40
CA TYR A 262 1.31 -8.64 12.46
C TYR A 262 1.30 -9.12 13.91
N ARG A 263 0.76 -10.31 14.12
CA ARG A 263 0.84 -11.03 15.38
C ARG A 263 0.89 -12.53 15.13
N ARG A 264 1.77 -13.23 15.84
CA ARG A 264 1.72 -14.69 15.91
C ARG A 264 0.62 -15.09 16.88
N VAL A 265 -0.29 -15.96 16.46
CA VAL A 265 -1.43 -16.41 17.26
C VAL A 265 -1.21 -17.87 17.64
N GLU A 266 -1.41 -18.20 18.92
CA GLU A 266 -1.36 -19.59 19.35
C GLU A 266 -2.57 -20.37 18.81
N ARG A 267 -2.37 -21.67 18.54
CA ARG A 267 -3.42 -22.49 17.95
C ARG A 267 -4.68 -22.55 18.83
N ALA A 268 -4.50 -22.72 20.15
CA ALA A 268 -5.61 -22.77 21.09
C ALA A 268 -6.41 -21.45 21.11
N ASP A 269 -5.72 -20.31 21.10
CA ASP A 269 -6.34 -18.99 21.05
C ASP A 269 -7.12 -18.78 19.75
N TYR A 270 -6.54 -19.17 18.62
CA TYR A 270 -7.22 -19.11 17.32
C TYR A 270 -8.46 -20.01 17.28
N GLU A 271 -8.38 -21.25 17.76
CA GLU A 271 -9.52 -22.18 17.77
C GLU A 271 -10.66 -21.67 18.65
N HIS A 272 -10.32 -21.11 19.82
CA HIS A 272 -11.29 -20.47 20.71
C HIS A 272 -11.96 -19.28 20.03
N TRP A 273 -11.17 -18.35 19.48
CA TRP A 273 -11.67 -17.20 18.75
C TRP A 273 -12.53 -17.59 17.55
N ASN A 274 -12.09 -18.56 16.75
CA ASN A 274 -12.80 -18.99 15.55
C ASN A 274 -14.14 -19.65 15.90
N SER A 275 -14.27 -20.30 17.06
CA SER A 275 -15.57 -20.77 17.56
C SER A 275 -16.55 -19.60 17.78
N ILE A 276 -16.07 -18.49 18.35
CA ILE A 276 -16.86 -17.28 18.57
C ILE A 276 -17.20 -16.62 17.23
N PHE A 277 -16.21 -16.45 16.36
CA PHE A 277 -16.37 -15.83 15.05
C PHE A 277 -17.35 -16.61 14.16
N MET A 278 -17.26 -17.95 14.13
CA MET A 278 -18.18 -18.79 13.37
C MET A 278 -19.62 -18.69 13.90
N LYS A 279 -19.80 -18.66 15.22
CA LYS A 279 -21.12 -18.42 15.83
C LYS A 279 -21.70 -17.09 15.35
N ALA A 280 -20.92 -16.01 15.45
CA ALA A 280 -21.32 -14.69 14.97
C ALA A 280 -21.66 -14.69 13.47
N LYS A 281 -20.87 -15.39 12.65
CA LYS A 281 -21.10 -15.51 11.20
C LYS A 281 -22.38 -16.26 10.85
N THR A 282 -22.77 -17.25 11.66
CA THR A 282 -24.00 -18.03 11.47
C THR A 282 -25.26 -17.37 12.08
N THR A 283 -25.10 -16.34 12.91
CA THR A 283 -26.23 -15.59 13.47
C THR A 283 -27.02 -14.91 12.36
N VAL A 284 -28.34 -15.05 12.40
CA VAL A 284 -29.28 -14.38 11.49
C VAL A 284 -29.99 -13.28 12.27
N GLY A 285 -29.79 -12.03 11.89
CA GLY A 285 -30.39 -10.89 12.57
C GLY A 285 -29.60 -9.60 12.35
N PRO A 286 -30.15 -8.45 12.75
CA PRO A 286 -29.46 -7.16 12.68
C PRO A 286 -28.20 -7.12 13.58
N GLU A 287 -28.15 -7.92 14.65
CA GLU A 287 -26.99 -7.98 15.56
C GLU A 287 -25.76 -8.68 14.96
N ARG A 288 -25.90 -9.34 13.81
CA ARG A 288 -24.82 -10.13 13.19
C ARG A 288 -23.57 -9.29 12.95
N ASP A 289 -23.72 -8.08 12.44
CA ASP A 289 -22.60 -7.21 12.09
C ASP A 289 -21.87 -6.70 13.35
N GLU A 290 -22.62 -6.39 14.42
CA GLU A 290 -22.05 -6.02 15.73
C GLU A 290 -21.28 -7.18 16.38
N LEU A 291 -21.79 -8.41 16.26
CA LEU A 291 -21.11 -9.60 16.77
C LEU A 291 -19.83 -9.91 16.00
N LEU A 292 -19.84 -9.74 14.67
CA LEU A 292 -18.66 -9.91 13.82
C LEU A 292 -17.60 -8.85 14.11
N GLU A 293 -18.01 -7.61 14.35
CA GLU A 293 -17.12 -6.52 14.76
C GLU A 293 -16.45 -6.85 16.10
N SER A 294 -17.25 -7.19 17.12
CA SER A 294 -16.75 -7.55 18.45
C SER A 294 -15.79 -8.75 18.41
N ALA A 295 -16.12 -9.77 17.61
CA ALA A 295 -15.23 -10.91 17.40
C ALA A 295 -13.92 -10.45 16.70
N SER A 296 -13.99 -9.59 15.70
CA SER A 296 -12.80 -9.08 15.01
C SER A 296 -11.90 -8.27 15.94
N GLU A 297 -12.47 -7.39 16.75
CA GLU A 297 -11.73 -6.60 17.75
C GLU A 297 -11.01 -7.49 18.78
N MET A 298 -11.59 -8.63 19.14
CA MET A 298 -11.00 -9.57 20.09
C MET A 298 -9.65 -10.14 19.61
N ILE A 299 -9.49 -10.39 18.32
CA ILE A 299 -8.25 -10.96 17.76
C ILE A 299 -7.28 -9.90 17.24
N GLU A 300 -7.76 -8.71 16.90
CA GLU A 300 -6.94 -7.62 16.35
C GLU A 300 -6.36 -6.72 17.43
N LYS A 301 -5.61 -7.32 18.35
CA LYS A 301 -4.92 -6.63 19.44
C LYS A 301 -3.54 -7.24 19.67
N ASP A 302 -2.73 -6.57 20.47
CA ASP A 302 -1.39 -7.04 20.86
C ASP A 302 -0.46 -7.28 19.65
N MET A 303 -0.59 -6.45 18.61
CA MET A 303 0.18 -6.59 17.37
C MET A 303 1.56 -5.93 17.45
N ILE A 304 2.45 -6.34 16.56
CA ILE A 304 3.79 -5.78 16.36
C ILE A 304 3.75 -4.91 15.10
N LEU A 305 4.12 -3.64 15.25
CA LEU A 305 4.23 -2.70 14.14
C LEU A 305 5.42 -3.07 13.26
N LEU A 306 5.19 -3.18 11.95
CA LEU A 306 6.25 -3.41 10.96
C LEU A 306 6.67 -2.10 10.28
N GLY A 307 5.69 -1.26 9.99
CA GLY A 307 5.94 -0.05 9.23
C GLY A 307 4.69 0.57 8.63
N VAL A 308 4.90 1.53 7.72
CA VAL A 308 3.85 2.20 6.95
C VAL A 308 4.24 2.27 5.47
N ALA A 309 3.25 2.24 4.60
CA ALA A 309 3.39 2.58 3.18
C ALA A 309 2.78 3.96 2.90
N ALA A 310 3.30 4.64 1.89
CA ALA A 310 2.78 5.88 1.34
C ALA A 310 2.50 5.71 -0.16
N VAL A 311 1.25 5.98 -0.53
CA VAL A 311 0.71 5.81 -1.87
C VAL A 311 0.20 7.16 -2.37
N GLU A 312 0.56 7.51 -3.60
CA GLU A 312 0.11 8.72 -4.27
C GLU A 312 -1.11 8.42 -5.15
N ASP A 313 -2.15 9.25 -5.06
CA ASP A 313 -3.22 9.30 -6.05
C ASP A 313 -2.80 10.30 -7.12
N LYS A 314 -2.28 9.78 -8.23
CA LYS A 314 -1.61 10.56 -9.26
C LYS A 314 -2.49 11.70 -9.78
N LEU A 315 -1.94 12.91 -9.83
CA LEU A 315 -2.61 14.08 -10.41
C LEU A 315 -2.61 14.02 -11.94
N GLN A 316 -3.59 14.67 -12.57
CA GLN A 316 -3.53 14.93 -14.00
C GLN A 316 -2.32 15.81 -14.33
N LYS A 317 -1.79 15.66 -15.55
CA LYS A 317 -0.66 16.44 -16.01
C LYS A 317 -1.05 17.93 -16.10
N GLY A 318 -0.30 18.78 -15.40
CA GLY A 318 -0.46 20.24 -15.39
C GLY A 318 0.61 20.98 -16.17
#